data_AF-A0A0L0LJ18-F1
#
_entry.id   AF-A0A0L0LJ18-F1
#
_cell.length_a   1.000
_cell.length_b   1.000
_cell.length_c   1.000
_cell.angle_alpha   90.00
_cell.angle_beta   90.00
_cell.angle_gamma   90.00
#
_symmetry.space_group_name_H-M   'P 1'
#
loop_
_entity.id
_entity.type
_entity.pdbx_description
1 polymer ?
#
loop_
_entity_poly.entity_id
_entity_poly.type
_entity_poly.pdbx_seq_one_letter_code
_entity_poly.pdbx_strand_id
1 'polypeptide(L)'
;MTLPGKLADCQSKSAEDSELFIVEGDSAGGTAKTGRDRRTQAILPLRGKILNIERARLDRLLESEQIKNLVIALGTAIGDTFDISKLRYHKIIIATDADVDGAHIRTLILTLLYRYFRPLIDGGFIYIAQPPLYKIKKGKEVFYAYSDEDKEKIVGKEQVAEITEVDAMPDEEETEEVEEETDKKGKKGDVKKTTKISIQRYKGLGEMNSEELWETTMDPARRILKQVNVESSASADKVFDVLMGTDVPARKSFIQSNAKAANLDI
;
A
#
# COMPACT_ATOMS: atom_id res chain seq x y z
N MET A 1 21.28 -20.88 1.31
CA MET A 1 19.84 -20.81 1.57
C MET A 1 19.17 -20.40 0.27
N THR A 2 18.23 -21.18 -0.24
CA THR A 2 17.45 -20.85 -1.44
C THR A 2 16.41 -19.80 -1.07
N LEU A 3 16.39 -18.69 -1.81
CA LEU A 3 15.37 -17.66 -1.64
C LEU A 3 14.00 -18.15 -2.14
N PRO A 4 12.88 -17.55 -1.68
CA PRO A 4 11.57 -17.91 -2.18
C PRO A 4 11.46 -17.66 -3.69
N GLY A 5 10.86 -18.58 -4.44
CA GLY A 5 10.74 -18.43 -5.90
C GLY A 5 9.92 -17.20 -6.34
N LYS A 6 9.06 -16.67 -5.45
CA LYS A 6 8.25 -15.46 -5.69
C LYS A 6 8.96 -14.17 -5.31
N LEU A 7 10.05 -14.24 -4.54
CA LEU A 7 10.79 -13.04 -4.13
C LEU A 7 11.57 -12.50 -5.33
N ALA A 8 11.27 -11.27 -5.73
CA ALA A 8 12.13 -10.50 -6.61
C ALA A 8 13.14 -9.75 -5.74
N ASP A 9 14.31 -10.35 -5.52
CA ASP A 9 15.33 -9.79 -4.61
C ASP A 9 16.05 -8.56 -5.21
N CYS A 10 16.73 -7.78 -4.37
CA CYS A 10 17.57 -6.64 -4.75
C CYS A 10 19.04 -7.05 -4.95
N GLN A 11 19.83 -6.18 -5.60
CA GLN A 11 21.25 -6.45 -5.86
C GLN A 11 22.14 -6.18 -4.64
N SER A 12 21.77 -5.20 -3.81
CA SER A 12 22.49 -4.86 -2.59
C SER A 12 22.56 -6.06 -1.64
N LYS A 13 23.70 -6.17 -0.96
CA LYS A 13 23.93 -7.16 0.12
C LYS A 13 23.97 -6.51 1.50
N SER A 14 23.92 -5.18 1.56
CA SER A 14 23.82 -4.41 2.80
C SER A 14 22.36 -4.37 3.24
N ALA A 15 22.06 -4.89 4.43
CA ALA A 15 20.70 -4.87 4.96
C ALA A 15 20.21 -3.44 5.25
N GLU A 16 21.12 -2.54 5.63
CA GLU A 16 20.85 -1.12 5.92
C GLU A 16 20.32 -0.36 4.72
N ASP A 17 20.84 -0.66 3.53
CA ASP A 17 20.45 -0.02 2.27
C ASP A 17 19.29 -0.74 1.58
N SER A 18 18.91 -1.93 2.06
CA SER A 18 17.96 -2.80 1.37
C SER A 18 16.56 -2.71 1.99
N GLU A 19 15.57 -2.67 1.10
CA GLU A 19 14.16 -2.53 1.44
C GLU A 19 13.37 -3.72 0.89
N LEU A 20 12.38 -4.21 1.63
CA LEU A 20 11.47 -5.26 1.20
C LEU A 20 10.05 -4.71 1.15
N PHE A 21 9.46 -4.64 -0.03
CA PHE A 21 8.04 -4.36 -0.22
C PHE A 21 7.25 -5.66 -0.19
N ILE A 22 6.32 -5.75 0.76
CA ILE A 22 5.31 -6.80 0.82
C ILE A 22 4.07 -6.25 0.12
N VAL A 23 3.72 -6.85 -1.02
CA VAL A 23 2.65 -6.36 -1.90
C VAL A 23 1.49 -7.34 -2.00
N GLU A 24 0.29 -6.80 -2.18
CA GLU A 24 -0.94 -7.58 -2.32
C GLU A 24 -1.09 -8.12 -3.76
N GLY A 25 -1.02 -9.45 -3.90
CA GLY A 25 -1.22 -10.13 -5.17
C GLY A 25 -0.04 -10.06 -6.15
N ASP A 26 -0.09 -10.89 -7.20
CA ASP A 26 0.96 -10.88 -8.23
C ASP A 26 0.81 -9.73 -9.23
N SER A 27 -0.40 -9.18 -9.37
CA SER A 27 -0.65 -8.05 -10.27
C SER A 27 0.14 -6.83 -9.81
N ALA A 28 -0.13 -6.34 -8.58
CA ALA A 28 0.66 -5.28 -7.98
C ALA A 28 2.14 -5.67 -7.84
N GLY A 29 2.43 -6.95 -7.55
CA GLY A 29 3.81 -7.46 -7.53
C GLY A 29 4.56 -7.38 -8.86
N GLY A 30 3.88 -7.57 -9.99
CA GLY A 30 4.46 -7.44 -11.32
C GLY A 30 4.78 -5.99 -11.65
N THR A 31 3.85 -5.08 -11.38
CA THR A 31 4.03 -3.63 -11.53
C THR A 31 5.17 -3.13 -10.63
N ALA A 32 5.14 -3.46 -9.35
CA ALA A 32 6.19 -3.08 -8.39
C ALA A 32 7.57 -3.64 -8.77
N LYS A 33 7.63 -4.90 -9.23
CA LYS A 33 8.89 -5.51 -9.69
C LYS A 33 9.51 -4.74 -10.86
N THR A 34 8.68 -4.18 -11.73
CA THR A 34 9.10 -3.45 -12.93
C THR A 34 9.47 -2.00 -12.61
N GLY A 35 8.73 -1.34 -11.72
CA GLY A 35 8.97 0.06 -11.33
C GLY A 35 10.03 0.30 -10.24
N ARG A 36 10.49 -0.73 -9.53
CA ARG A 36 11.44 -0.59 -8.40
C ARG A 36 12.86 -0.17 -8.80
N ASP A 37 13.60 0.39 -7.84
CA ASP A 37 15.07 0.36 -7.88
C ASP A 37 15.57 -1.04 -7.52
N ARG A 38 15.90 -1.84 -8.55
CA ARG A 38 16.42 -3.21 -8.38
C ARG A 38 17.70 -3.29 -7.55
N ARG A 39 18.42 -2.17 -7.35
CA ARG A 39 19.64 -2.13 -6.55
C ARG A 39 19.32 -2.33 -5.08
N THR A 40 18.29 -1.67 -4.55
CA THR A 40 18.01 -1.61 -3.11
C THR A 40 16.65 -2.16 -2.71
N GLN A 41 15.67 -2.20 -3.60
CA GLN A 41 14.30 -2.58 -3.25
C GLN A 41 14.02 -3.99 -3.73
N ALA A 42 13.54 -4.87 -2.85
CA ALA A 42 13.06 -6.22 -3.11
C ALA A 42 11.53 -6.27 -3.02
N ILE A 43 10.89 -7.14 -3.80
CA ILE A 43 9.42 -7.28 -3.85
C ILE A 43 9.02 -8.70 -3.50
N LEU A 44 8.12 -8.84 -2.52
CA LEU A 44 7.50 -10.10 -2.14
C LEU A 44 5.97 -10.01 -2.29
N PRO A 45 5.40 -10.57 -3.37
CA PRO A 45 3.96 -10.65 -3.52
C PRO A 45 3.37 -11.73 -2.62
N LEU A 46 2.32 -11.36 -1.88
CA LEU A 46 1.51 -12.28 -1.09
C LEU A 46 0.19 -12.56 -1.79
N ARG A 47 -0.18 -13.84 -1.91
CA ARG A 47 -1.45 -14.23 -2.54
C ARG A 47 -2.49 -14.59 -1.49
N GLY A 48 -3.69 -14.03 -1.68
CA GLY A 48 -4.83 -14.29 -0.82
C GLY A 48 -4.65 -13.76 0.60
N LYS A 49 -5.64 -14.02 1.44
CA LYS A 49 -5.61 -13.60 2.85
C LYS A 49 -4.62 -14.48 3.61
N ILE A 50 -3.71 -13.83 4.35
CA ILE A 50 -2.76 -14.53 5.21
C ILE A 50 -3.54 -15.27 6.31
N LEU A 51 -3.00 -16.41 6.74
CA LEU A 51 -3.58 -17.18 7.83
C LEU A 51 -3.63 -16.32 9.10
N ASN A 52 -4.81 -16.18 9.70
CA ASN A 52 -4.92 -15.57 11.02
C ASN A 52 -4.28 -16.49 12.07
N ILE A 53 -3.11 -16.10 12.52
CA ILE A 53 -2.27 -16.86 13.46
C ILE A 53 -2.83 -16.95 14.89
N GLU A 54 -3.73 -16.05 15.30
CA GLU A 54 -4.36 -16.08 16.63
C GLU A 54 -5.36 -17.23 16.77
N ARG A 55 -5.91 -17.69 15.65
CA ARG A 55 -6.87 -18.79 15.59
C ARG A 55 -6.22 -20.09 15.15
N ALA A 56 -5.03 -20.02 14.58
CA ALA A 56 -4.33 -21.16 14.02
C ALA A 56 -3.35 -21.75 15.03
N ARG A 57 -3.19 -23.07 14.98
CA ARG A 57 -2.12 -23.75 15.71
C ARG A 57 -0.78 -23.51 15.02
N LEU A 58 0.31 -23.62 15.78
CA LEU A 58 1.68 -23.32 15.34
C LEU A 58 2.15 -24.21 14.17
N ASP A 59 1.69 -25.46 14.11
CA ASP A 59 1.92 -26.39 13.01
C ASP A 59 1.41 -25.85 11.67
N ARG A 60 0.19 -25.30 11.64
CA ARG A 60 -0.41 -24.71 10.44
C ARG A 60 0.29 -23.44 9.97
N LEU A 61 0.91 -22.70 10.89
CA LEU A 61 1.71 -21.53 10.54
C LEU A 61 2.89 -21.94 9.65
N LEU A 62 3.59 -23.00 10.03
CA LEU A 62 4.72 -23.53 9.28
C LEU A 62 4.28 -24.19 7.97
N GLU A 63 3.05 -24.68 7.86
CA GLU A 63 2.51 -25.22 6.62
C GLU A 63 2.23 -24.14 5.57
N SER A 64 1.87 -22.92 6.00
CA SER A 64 1.53 -21.81 5.11
C SER A 64 2.69 -21.38 4.21
N GLU A 65 2.50 -21.50 2.90
CA GLU A 65 3.49 -21.05 1.91
C GLU A 65 3.79 -19.55 2.01
N GLN A 66 2.78 -18.72 2.29
CA GLN A 66 2.96 -17.27 2.39
C GLN A 66 3.88 -16.91 3.57
N ILE A 67 3.66 -17.55 4.71
CA ILE A 67 4.46 -17.32 5.92
C ILE A 67 5.87 -17.90 5.74
N LYS A 68 6.00 -19.10 5.17
CA LYS A 68 7.30 -19.67 4.80
C LYS A 68 8.10 -18.73 3.89
N ASN A 69 7.48 -18.22 2.83
CA ASN A 69 8.13 -17.30 1.90
C ASN A 69 8.60 -16.02 2.60
N LEU A 70 7.77 -15.46 3.50
CA LEU A 70 8.14 -14.29 4.30
C LEU A 70 9.33 -14.60 5.22
N VAL A 71 9.29 -15.68 6.00
CA VAL A 71 10.37 -16.08 6.92
C VAL A 71 11.70 -16.26 6.17
N ILE A 72 11.66 -16.96 5.03
CA ILE A 72 12.85 -17.20 4.20
C ILE A 72 13.36 -15.88 3.59
N ALA A 73 12.46 -14.98 3.15
CA ALA A 73 12.84 -13.67 2.63
C ALA A 73 13.55 -12.82 3.70
N LEU A 74 12.99 -12.76 4.92
CA LEU A 74 13.56 -12.00 6.04
C LEU A 74 14.92 -12.54 6.49
N GLY A 75 15.11 -13.86 6.45
CA GLY A 75 16.35 -14.53 6.83
C GLY A 75 16.54 -14.71 8.35
N THR A 76 15.63 -14.19 9.16
CA THR A 76 15.72 -14.17 10.62
C THR A 76 15.32 -15.47 11.31
N ALA A 77 14.84 -16.48 10.56
CA ALA A 77 14.09 -17.61 11.12
C ALA A 77 12.86 -17.16 11.95
N ILE A 78 12.29 -18.04 12.77
CA ILE A 78 11.06 -17.79 13.54
C ILE A 78 11.09 -18.53 14.89
N GLY A 79 10.37 -18.01 15.88
CA GLY A 79 10.23 -18.64 17.21
C GLY A 79 11.56 -18.68 17.96
N ASP A 80 11.88 -19.83 18.57
CA ASP A 80 13.08 -20.00 19.41
C ASP A 80 14.40 -19.85 18.64
N THR A 81 14.36 -19.99 17.31
CA THR A 81 15.53 -19.84 16.44
C THR A 81 15.67 -18.45 15.84
N PHE A 82 14.78 -17.52 16.22
CA PHE A 82 14.77 -16.17 15.68
C PHE A 82 16.08 -15.42 15.99
N ASP A 83 16.65 -14.80 14.96
CA ASP A 83 17.90 -14.06 15.04
C ASP A 83 17.81 -12.80 14.18
N ILE A 84 17.68 -11.65 14.84
CA ILE A 84 17.56 -10.34 14.18
C ILE A 84 18.84 -9.93 13.45
N SER A 85 20.01 -10.44 13.83
CA SER A 85 21.28 -10.09 13.18
C SER A 85 21.37 -10.61 11.74
N LYS A 86 20.53 -11.59 11.40
CA LYS A 86 20.40 -12.16 10.05
C LYS A 86 19.35 -11.46 9.19
N LEU A 87 18.74 -10.39 9.71
CA LEU A 87 17.75 -9.63 8.96
C LEU A 87 18.36 -9.08 7.67
N ARG A 88 17.70 -9.38 6.55
CA ARG A 88 18.22 -9.04 5.22
C ARG A 88 17.83 -7.65 4.72
N TYR A 89 16.82 -7.04 5.33
CA TYR A 89 16.26 -5.75 4.93
C TYR A 89 15.93 -4.94 6.19
N HIS A 90 16.55 -3.78 6.38
CA HIS A 90 16.26 -2.88 7.50
C HIS A 90 15.03 -2.01 7.24
N LYS A 91 14.42 -2.10 6.06
CA LYS A 91 13.13 -1.47 5.79
C LYS A 91 12.16 -2.48 5.19
N ILE A 92 11.20 -2.92 5.98
CA ILE A 92 10.13 -3.81 5.54
C ILE A 92 8.87 -2.96 5.41
N ILE A 93 8.40 -2.79 4.17
CA ILE A 93 7.32 -1.90 3.81
C ILE A 93 6.10 -2.75 3.43
N ILE A 94 5.02 -2.61 4.18
CA ILE A 94 3.72 -3.21 3.86
C ILE A 94 3.00 -2.26 2.90
N ALA A 95 2.85 -2.69 1.65
CA ALA A 95 2.15 -1.97 0.60
C ALA A 95 0.93 -2.80 0.17
N THR A 96 -0.18 -2.60 0.87
CA THR A 96 -1.49 -3.19 0.57
C THR A 96 -2.37 -2.19 -0.16
N ASP A 97 -3.43 -2.68 -0.79
CA ASP A 97 -4.39 -1.83 -1.48
C ASP A 97 -5.13 -0.90 -0.50
N ALA A 98 -5.64 0.21 -1.02
CA ALA A 98 -6.35 1.24 -0.25
C ALA A 98 -7.83 0.90 0.00
N ASP A 99 -8.19 -0.38 -0.12
CA ASP A 99 -9.53 -0.88 0.08
C ASP A 99 -9.67 -1.65 1.41
N VAL A 100 -10.88 -2.18 1.65
CA VAL A 100 -11.21 -2.91 2.88
C VAL A 100 -10.48 -4.26 2.98
N ASP A 101 -10.12 -4.87 1.86
CA ASP A 101 -9.41 -6.16 1.83
C ASP A 101 -7.92 -5.96 2.10
N GLY A 102 -7.32 -4.90 1.55
CA GLY A 102 -5.97 -4.45 1.87
C GLY A 102 -5.82 -4.11 3.36
N ALA A 103 -6.78 -3.39 3.94
CA ALA A 103 -6.80 -3.12 5.38
C ALA A 103 -6.85 -4.42 6.23
N HIS A 104 -7.58 -5.44 5.78
CA HIS A 104 -7.65 -6.73 6.43
C HIS A 104 -6.33 -7.51 6.31
N ILE A 105 -5.72 -7.57 5.11
CA ILE A 105 -4.42 -8.21 4.89
C ILE A 105 -3.34 -7.53 5.73
N ARG A 106 -3.31 -6.20 5.75
CA ARG A 106 -2.41 -5.41 6.60
C ARG A 106 -2.54 -5.78 8.07
N THR A 107 -3.77 -5.90 8.56
CA THR A 107 -4.03 -6.34 9.95
C THR A 107 -3.48 -7.74 10.22
N LEU A 108 -3.64 -8.68 9.28
CA LEU A 108 -3.09 -10.03 9.40
C LEU A 108 -1.55 -10.04 9.42
N ILE A 109 -0.90 -9.25 8.55
CA ILE A 109 0.56 -9.09 8.54
C ILE A 109 1.04 -8.51 9.86
N LEU A 110 0.42 -7.42 10.34
CA LEU A 110 0.79 -6.79 11.60
C LEU A 110 0.61 -7.74 12.79
N THR A 111 -0.43 -8.57 12.78
CA THR A 111 -0.63 -9.60 13.80
C THR A 111 0.51 -10.62 13.77
N LEU A 112 0.87 -11.13 12.59
CA LEU A 112 2.01 -12.04 12.41
C LEU A 112 3.31 -11.43 12.90
N LEU A 113 3.61 -10.19 12.50
CA LEU A 113 4.82 -9.48 12.90
C LEU A 113 4.84 -9.25 14.41
N TYR A 114 3.72 -8.85 15.00
CA TYR A 114 3.64 -8.57 16.43
C TYR A 114 3.84 -9.84 17.28
N ARG A 115 3.29 -10.98 16.89
CA ARG A 115 3.40 -12.23 17.66
C ARG A 115 4.72 -12.97 17.47
N TYR A 116 5.28 -12.97 16.25
CA TYR A 116 6.44 -13.80 15.92
C TYR A 116 7.70 -13.03 15.54
N PHE A 117 7.57 -11.75 15.24
CA PHE A 117 8.67 -10.88 14.79
C PHE A 117 8.71 -9.57 15.57
N ARG A 118 8.29 -9.59 16.84
CA ARG A 118 8.23 -8.39 17.70
C ARG A 118 9.53 -7.57 17.68
N PRO A 119 10.73 -8.17 17.72
CA PRO A 119 11.98 -7.42 17.63
C PRO A 119 12.14 -6.58 16.35
N LEU A 120 11.47 -6.93 15.25
CA LEU A 120 11.49 -6.12 14.02
C LEU A 120 10.69 -4.82 14.17
N ILE A 121 9.59 -4.87 14.92
CA ILE A 121 8.77 -3.69 15.22
C ILE A 121 9.52 -2.80 16.21
N ASP A 122 10.05 -3.38 17.29
CA ASP A 122 10.78 -2.64 18.31
C ASP A 122 12.10 -2.04 17.75
N GLY A 123 12.71 -2.71 16.77
CA GLY A 123 13.86 -2.19 16.01
C GLY A 123 13.53 -1.11 14.98
N GLY A 124 12.25 -0.76 14.80
CA GLY A 124 11.82 0.28 13.86
C GLY A 124 11.97 -0.09 12.39
N PHE A 125 11.99 -1.39 12.06
CA PHE A 125 12.19 -1.86 10.69
C PHE A 125 10.88 -1.99 9.89
N ILE A 126 9.72 -1.88 10.52
CA ILE A 126 8.41 -2.07 9.89
C ILE A 126 7.77 -0.74 9.52
N TYR A 127 7.32 -0.64 8.27
CA TYR A 127 6.70 0.55 7.69
C TYR A 127 5.43 0.16 6.93
N ILE A 128 4.48 1.09 6.83
CA ILE A 128 3.28 0.97 6.00
C ILE A 128 3.37 2.05 4.92
N ALA A 129 3.25 1.65 3.66
CA ALA A 129 3.19 2.58 2.54
C ALA A 129 1.82 3.27 2.50
N GLN A 130 1.80 4.51 2.02
CA GLN A 130 0.59 5.29 1.81
C GLN A 130 0.46 5.59 0.31
N PRO A 131 -0.19 4.71 -0.47
CA PRO A 131 -0.43 4.98 -1.87
C PRO A 131 -1.48 6.10 -2.05
N PRO A 132 -1.47 6.81 -3.18
CA PRO A 132 -2.47 7.84 -3.46
C PRO A 132 -3.85 7.23 -3.73
N LEU A 133 -4.89 7.94 -3.32
CA LEU A 133 -6.29 7.57 -3.57
C LEU A 133 -6.80 8.13 -4.90
N TYR A 134 -6.25 9.25 -5.35
CA TYR A 134 -6.69 9.94 -6.57
C TYR A 134 -5.52 10.38 -7.44
N LYS A 135 -5.72 10.29 -8.75
CA LYS A 135 -4.95 10.98 -9.78
C LYS A 135 -5.81 12.07 -10.39
N ILE A 136 -5.29 13.29 -10.41
CA ILE A 136 -5.99 14.50 -10.87
C ILE A 136 -5.19 15.09 -12.02
N LYS A 137 -5.79 15.13 -13.21
CA LYS A 137 -5.19 15.72 -14.41
C LYS A 137 -5.84 17.08 -14.69
N LYS A 138 -5.04 18.14 -14.66
CA LYS A 138 -5.45 19.53 -14.95
C LYS A 138 -4.72 20.00 -16.21
N GLY A 139 -5.38 19.88 -17.36
CA GLY A 139 -4.72 20.11 -18.65
C GLY A 139 -3.55 19.14 -18.84
N LYS A 140 -2.31 19.65 -18.80
CA LYS A 140 -1.08 18.84 -18.94
C LYS A 140 -0.45 18.43 -17.60
N GLU A 141 -0.89 19.01 -16.50
CA GLU A 141 -0.32 18.74 -15.18
C GLU A 141 -1.04 17.56 -14.51
N VAL A 142 -0.27 16.70 -13.84
CA VAL A 142 -0.77 15.54 -13.09
C VAL A 142 -0.45 15.74 -11.62
N PHE A 143 -1.44 15.54 -10.77
CA PHE A 143 -1.34 15.63 -9.32
C PHE A 143 -1.87 14.36 -8.68
N TYR A 144 -1.31 13.97 -7.54
CA TYR A 144 -1.77 12.84 -6.75
C TYR A 144 -2.31 13.32 -5.41
N ALA A 145 -3.45 12.79 -4.99
CA ALA A 145 -4.04 13.08 -3.68
C ALA A 145 -4.13 11.81 -2.84
N TYR A 146 -3.76 11.93 -1.56
CA TYR A 146 -3.71 10.82 -0.60
C TYR A 146 -4.90 10.80 0.35
N SER A 147 -5.75 11.82 0.27
CA SER A 147 -6.97 11.97 1.08
C SER A 147 -8.03 12.72 0.28
N ASP A 148 -9.28 12.62 0.75
CA ASP A 148 -10.36 13.45 0.22
C ASP A 148 -10.10 14.95 0.43
N GLU A 149 -9.51 15.34 1.57
CA GLU A 149 -9.14 16.74 1.81
C GLU A 149 -8.06 17.23 0.83
N ASP A 150 -7.07 16.39 0.50
CA ASP A 150 -6.03 16.77 -0.46
C ASP A 150 -6.60 16.90 -1.87
N LYS A 151 -7.53 16.01 -2.25
CA LYS A 151 -8.26 16.11 -3.51
C LYS A 151 -9.01 17.44 -3.59
N GLU A 152 -9.74 17.81 -2.56
CA GLU A 152 -10.48 19.08 -2.51
C GLU A 152 -9.55 20.31 -2.62
N LYS A 153 -8.42 20.29 -1.92
CA LYS A 153 -7.41 21.36 -2.01
C LYS A 153 -6.82 21.48 -3.42
N ILE A 154 -6.52 20.35 -4.05
CA ILE A 154 -5.94 20.33 -5.40
C ILE A 154 -6.96 20.80 -6.42
N VAL A 155 -8.21 20.31 -6.37
CA VAL A 155 -9.27 20.69 -7.33
C VAL A 155 -9.67 22.16 -7.17
N GLY A 156 -9.79 22.65 -5.94
CA GLY A 156 -10.23 24.00 -5.61
C GLY A 156 -11.75 24.16 -5.68
N LYS A 157 -12.35 24.93 -4.76
CA LYS A 157 -13.81 25.06 -4.63
C LYS A 157 -14.52 25.79 -5.78
N GLU A 158 -13.79 26.47 -6.67
CA GLU A 158 -14.37 27.44 -7.62
C GLU A 158 -14.21 27.11 -9.13
N GLN A 159 -13.74 25.91 -9.49
CA GLN A 159 -13.61 25.51 -10.90
C GLN A 159 -14.24 24.13 -11.14
N VAL A 160 -15.56 24.07 -11.00
CA VAL A 160 -16.34 22.88 -11.37
C VAL A 160 -17.07 23.18 -12.66
N ALA A 161 -16.36 23.07 -13.79
CA ALA A 161 -16.99 23.19 -15.10
C ALA A 161 -17.41 21.82 -15.67
N GLU A 162 -16.66 20.75 -15.36
CA GLU A 162 -17.00 19.37 -15.71
C GLU A 162 -16.01 18.46 -14.95
N ILE A 163 -16.49 17.71 -13.96
CA ILE A 163 -15.72 16.61 -13.34
C ILE A 163 -16.12 15.36 -14.10
N THR A 164 -15.18 14.75 -14.81
CA THR A 164 -15.37 13.40 -15.34
C THR A 164 -14.75 12.44 -14.33
N GLU A 165 -15.60 11.78 -13.54
CA GLU A 165 -15.19 10.66 -12.69
C GLU A 165 -15.10 9.43 -13.60
N VAL A 166 -13.88 8.97 -13.85
CA VAL A 166 -13.64 7.70 -14.55
C VAL A 166 -13.39 6.63 -13.49
N ASP A 167 -14.38 5.77 -13.26
CA ASP A 167 -14.11 4.42 -12.74
C ASP A 167 -13.32 3.70 -13.84
N ALA A 168 -12.08 3.28 -13.57
CA ALA A 168 -11.18 2.63 -14.54
C ALA A 168 -11.89 1.54 -15.37
N MET A 169 -11.68 1.35 -16.68
CA MET A 169 -10.60 1.65 -17.64
C MET A 169 -11.16 2.34 -18.92
N PRO A 170 -10.30 2.84 -19.82
CA PRO A 170 -9.87 1.96 -20.91
C PRO A 170 -8.35 1.91 -21.05
N ASP A 171 -7.84 0.69 -21.30
CA ASP A 171 -6.77 0.56 -22.29
C ASP A 171 -7.34 1.10 -23.60
N GLU A 172 -6.88 2.27 -24.03
CA GLU A 172 -6.69 2.61 -25.43
C GLU A 172 -5.97 3.96 -25.49
N GLU A 173 -5.00 4.02 -26.39
CA GLU A 173 -4.32 5.24 -26.80
C GLU A 173 -5.37 6.34 -27.05
N GLU A 174 -5.47 7.35 -26.18
CA GLU A 174 -6.12 8.60 -26.59
C GLU A 174 -5.19 9.24 -27.62
N THR A 175 -5.48 8.91 -28.88
CA THR A 175 -5.10 9.63 -30.07
C THR A 175 -5.13 11.12 -29.82
N GLU A 176 -4.07 11.81 -30.23
CA GLU A 176 -4.05 13.26 -30.40
C GLU A 176 -5.22 13.68 -31.30
N GLU A 177 -6.37 14.03 -30.72
CA GLU A 177 -7.36 14.85 -31.41
C GLU A 177 -6.76 16.26 -31.52
N VAL A 178 -6.07 16.48 -32.64
CA VAL A 178 -5.82 17.81 -33.18
C VAL A 178 -7.19 18.38 -33.55
N GLU A 179 -7.84 19.09 -32.63
CA GLU A 179 -9.00 19.91 -32.98
C GLU A 179 -8.52 21.05 -33.88
N GLU A 180 -8.91 20.98 -35.15
CA GLU A 180 -8.79 22.07 -36.13
C GLU A 180 -9.46 23.34 -35.57
N GLU A 181 -8.68 24.42 -35.50
CA GLU A 181 -9.19 25.78 -35.29
C GLU A 181 -10.19 26.13 -36.41
N THR A 182 -11.48 26.05 -36.12
CA THR A 182 -12.49 26.77 -36.91
C THR A 182 -12.67 28.16 -36.32
N ASP A 183 -11.91 29.08 -36.90
CA ASP A 183 -11.92 30.52 -36.67
C ASP A 183 -13.34 31.10 -36.90
N LYS A 184 -14.10 31.32 -35.82
CA LYS A 184 -15.30 32.17 -35.82
C LYS A 184 -15.10 33.37 -34.92
N LYS A 185 -14.58 34.44 -35.53
CA LYS A 185 -14.66 35.83 -35.06
C LYS A 185 -16.07 36.17 -34.56
N GLY A 186 -16.23 36.47 -33.28
CA GLY A 186 -17.48 37.00 -32.75
C GLY A 186 -17.51 37.33 -31.26
N LYS A 187 -17.17 38.59 -30.93
CA LYS A 187 -17.54 39.39 -29.73
C LYS A 187 -16.87 39.08 -28.37
N LYS A 188 -16.20 40.13 -27.87
CA LYS A 188 -15.71 40.37 -26.51
C LYS A 188 -16.79 40.16 -25.44
N GLY A 189 -16.57 39.19 -24.59
CA GLY A 189 -17.06 39.08 -23.22
C GLY A 189 -16.06 38.19 -22.48
N ASP A 190 -15.66 38.57 -21.26
CA ASP A 190 -14.71 37.82 -20.43
C ASP A 190 -15.24 36.41 -20.10
N VAL A 191 -15.01 35.44 -20.98
CA VAL A 191 -15.26 34.02 -20.72
C VAL A 191 -14.03 33.49 -19.98
N LYS A 192 -14.15 33.29 -18.66
CA LYS A 192 -13.17 32.54 -17.87
C LYS A 192 -12.91 31.20 -18.58
N LYS A 193 -11.70 31.00 -19.11
CA LYS A 193 -11.25 29.71 -19.67
C LYS A 193 -11.45 28.64 -18.59
N THR A 194 -12.44 27.77 -18.79
CA THR A 194 -12.72 26.63 -17.93
C THR A 194 -11.68 25.55 -18.21
N THR A 195 -10.77 25.32 -17.26
CA THR A 195 -9.80 24.23 -17.36
C THR A 195 -10.51 22.91 -17.07
N LYS A 196 -10.50 21.98 -18.04
CA LYS A 196 -11.05 20.62 -17.85
C LYS A 196 -10.20 19.86 -16.82
N ILE A 197 -10.86 19.24 -15.84
CA ILE A 197 -10.22 18.45 -14.77
C ILE A 197 -10.73 17.02 -14.89
N SER A 198 -9.81 16.06 -15.03
CA SER A 198 -10.10 14.63 -14.96
C SER A 198 -9.63 14.08 -13.61
N ILE A 199 -10.48 13.27 -12.97
CA ILE A 199 -10.18 12.65 -11.68
C ILE A 199 -10.38 11.14 -11.82
N GLN A 200 -9.31 10.39 -11.54
CA GLN A 200 -9.33 8.94 -11.46
C GLN A 200 -9.11 8.54 -10.00
N ARG A 201 -9.94 7.63 -9.48
CA ARG A 201 -9.77 7.04 -8.16
C ARG A 201 -9.08 5.69 -8.28
N TYR A 202 -8.02 5.48 -7.51
CA TYR A 202 -7.37 4.17 -7.39
C TYR A 202 -8.07 3.34 -6.31
N LYS A 203 -8.43 2.10 -6.64
CA LYS A 203 -8.96 1.13 -5.67
C LYS A 203 -7.86 0.20 -5.14
N GLY A 204 -6.83 -0.05 -5.94
CA GLY A 204 -5.69 -0.88 -5.55
C GLY A 204 -4.41 -0.51 -6.30
N LEU A 205 -3.29 -1.03 -5.81
CA LEU A 205 -1.95 -0.81 -6.37
C LEU A 205 -1.81 -1.41 -7.77
N GLY A 206 -2.59 -2.45 -8.08
CA GLY A 206 -2.60 -3.08 -9.41
C GLY A 206 -3.20 -2.20 -10.52
N GLU A 207 -3.92 -1.14 -10.18
CA GLU A 207 -4.49 -0.19 -11.15
C GLU A 207 -3.50 0.90 -11.59
N MET A 208 -2.36 1.01 -10.90
CA MET A 208 -1.29 1.94 -11.23
C MET A 208 -0.34 1.30 -12.25
N ASN A 209 0.20 2.13 -13.14
CA ASN A 209 1.34 1.71 -13.96
C ASN A 209 2.65 1.76 -13.14
N SER A 210 3.74 1.25 -13.72
CA SER A 210 5.04 1.15 -13.00
C SER A 210 5.64 2.51 -12.66
N GLU A 211 5.42 3.53 -13.48
CA GLU A 211 5.95 4.88 -13.26
C GLU A 211 5.15 5.59 -12.15
N GLU A 212 3.82 5.49 -12.20
CA GLU A 212 2.92 6.03 -11.16
C GLU A 212 3.22 5.44 -9.79
N LEU A 213 3.39 4.11 -9.72
CA LEU A 213 3.72 3.42 -8.48
C LEU A 213 5.10 3.85 -7.95
N TRP A 214 6.07 4.06 -8.84
CA TRP A 214 7.39 4.56 -8.47
C TRP A 214 7.30 5.96 -7.87
N GLU A 215 6.72 6.92 -8.60
CA GLU A 215 6.67 8.33 -8.23
C GLU A 215 5.93 8.60 -6.91
N THR A 216 4.95 7.75 -6.59
CA THR A 216 4.03 7.96 -5.47
C THR A 216 4.38 7.13 -4.25
N THR A 217 4.79 5.86 -4.45
CA THR A 217 4.83 4.87 -3.36
C THR A 217 6.22 4.30 -3.13
N MET A 218 7.09 4.25 -4.15
CA MET A 218 8.38 3.55 -4.05
C MET A 218 9.59 4.49 -4.02
N ASP A 219 9.51 5.66 -4.65
CA ASP A 219 10.60 6.65 -4.70
C ASP A 219 10.93 7.16 -3.29
N PRO A 220 12.16 6.91 -2.76
CA PRO A 220 12.57 7.40 -1.46
C PRO A 220 12.48 8.91 -1.26
N ALA A 221 12.49 9.70 -2.34
CA ALA A 221 12.41 11.16 -2.27
C ALA A 221 10.97 11.69 -2.11
N ARG A 222 9.95 10.91 -2.50
CA ARG A 222 8.55 11.39 -2.59
C ARG A 222 7.55 10.57 -1.79
N ARG A 223 7.84 9.29 -1.58
CA ARG A 223 6.92 8.36 -0.91
C ARG A 223 6.59 8.78 0.51
N ILE A 224 5.38 8.41 0.94
CA ILE A 224 4.91 8.60 2.31
C ILE A 224 4.90 7.23 3.00
N LEU A 225 5.69 7.09 4.06
CA LEU A 225 5.77 5.88 4.88
C LEU A 225 5.38 6.20 6.33
N LYS A 226 4.56 5.33 6.93
CA LYS A 226 4.28 5.36 8.37
C LYS A 226 5.10 4.26 9.04
N GLN A 227 6.01 4.63 9.94
CA GLN A 227 6.75 3.66 10.74
C GLN A 227 5.83 3.05 11.81
N VAL A 228 5.90 1.74 11.99
CA VAL A 228 5.09 1.02 12.99
C VAL A 228 5.86 0.93 14.29
N ASN A 229 5.18 1.27 15.38
CA ASN A 229 5.70 1.34 16.73
C ASN A 229 4.64 0.86 17.73
N VAL A 230 5.09 0.31 18.87
CA VAL A 230 4.22 -0.20 19.94
C VAL A 230 4.44 0.63 21.20
N GLU A 231 3.45 1.43 21.57
CA GLU A 231 3.52 2.25 22.78
C GLU A 231 3.33 1.41 24.06
N SER A 232 2.31 0.54 24.05
CA SER A 232 1.97 -0.32 25.19
C SER A 232 1.73 -1.73 24.71
N SER A 233 2.62 -2.65 25.10
CA SER A 233 2.46 -4.09 24.79
C SER A 233 1.16 -4.64 25.37
N ALA A 234 0.79 -4.25 26.60
CA ALA A 234 -0.44 -4.74 27.24
C ALA A 234 -1.70 -4.30 26.48
N SER A 235 -1.71 -3.05 26.00
CA SER A 235 -2.83 -2.54 25.21
C SER A 235 -2.89 -3.22 23.83
N ALA A 236 -1.74 -3.37 23.17
CA ALA A 236 -1.63 -4.05 21.88
C ALA A 236 -2.09 -5.52 21.96
N ASP A 237 -1.62 -6.26 22.98
CA ASP A 237 -2.03 -7.66 23.23
C ASP A 237 -3.55 -7.77 23.35
N LYS A 238 -4.15 -6.91 24.18
CA LYS A 238 -5.61 -6.90 24.36
C LYS A 238 -6.35 -6.62 23.05
N VAL A 239 -5.84 -5.70 22.22
CA VAL A 239 -6.46 -5.37 20.93
C VAL A 239 -6.35 -6.55 19.97
N PHE A 240 -5.19 -7.21 19.87
CA PHE A 240 -5.02 -8.41 19.04
C PHE A 240 -5.91 -9.56 19.52
N ASP A 241 -5.98 -9.81 20.82
CA ASP A 241 -6.83 -10.87 21.38
C ASP A 241 -8.31 -10.63 21.04
N VAL A 242 -8.79 -9.39 21.18
CA VAL A 242 -10.19 -9.04 20.89
C VAL A 242 -10.50 -9.10 19.38
N LEU A 243 -9.65 -8.50 18.54
CA LEU A 243 -9.93 -8.37 17.11
C LEU A 243 -9.62 -9.66 16.34
N MET A 244 -8.56 -10.36 16.70
CA MET A 244 -8.00 -11.46 15.93
C MET A 244 -8.22 -12.83 16.60
N GLY A 245 -8.51 -12.87 17.90
CA GLY A 245 -8.75 -14.09 18.66
C GLY A 245 -10.06 -14.83 18.31
N THR A 246 -10.46 -15.77 19.18
CA THR A 246 -11.60 -16.67 18.97
C THR A 246 -12.91 -16.17 19.57
N ASP A 247 -12.87 -15.20 20.48
CA ASP A 247 -14.06 -14.62 21.12
C ASP A 247 -14.84 -13.75 20.11
N VAL A 248 -15.94 -14.29 19.61
CA VAL A 248 -16.82 -13.59 18.67
C VAL A 248 -17.64 -12.49 19.36
N PRO A 249 -18.30 -12.74 20.51
CA PRO A 249 -19.00 -11.69 21.26
C PRO A 249 -18.16 -10.46 21.58
N ALA A 250 -16.94 -10.62 22.10
CA ALA A 250 -16.07 -9.51 22.46
C ALA A 250 -15.70 -8.67 21.24
N ARG A 251 -15.32 -9.31 20.13
CA ARG A 251 -15.05 -8.64 18.85
C ARG A 251 -16.25 -7.87 18.34
N LYS A 252 -17.44 -8.49 18.38
CA LYS A 252 -18.68 -7.84 17.91
C LYS A 252 -18.98 -6.59 18.74
N SER A 253 -18.88 -6.68 20.06
CA SER A 253 -19.08 -5.52 20.95
C SER A 253 -18.06 -4.42 20.64
N PHE A 254 -16.79 -4.78 20.47
CA PHE A 254 -15.74 -3.81 20.14
C PHE A 254 -16.04 -3.07 18.82
N ILE A 255 -16.41 -3.80 17.77
CA ILE A 255 -16.75 -3.21 16.46
C ILE A 255 -17.96 -2.28 16.62
N GLN A 256 -19.03 -2.71 17.29
CA GLN A 256 -20.24 -1.90 17.46
C GLN A 256 -19.97 -0.60 18.23
N SER A 257 -19.09 -0.64 19.24
CA SER A 257 -18.73 0.54 20.02
C SER A 257 -17.83 1.52 19.28
N ASN A 258 -16.99 1.04 18.34
CA ASN A 258 -15.91 1.85 17.76
C ASN A 258 -16.04 2.10 16.25
N ALA A 259 -16.93 1.41 15.52
CA ALA A 259 -17.00 1.49 14.06
C ALA A 259 -17.25 2.92 13.53
N LYS A 260 -18.00 3.75 14.26
CA LYS A 260 -18.26 5.14 13.86
C LYS A 260 -17.04 6.05 13.96
N ALA A 261 -16.03 5.67 14.73
CA ALA A 261 -14.79 6.41 14.90
C ALA A 261 -13.65 5.87 14.01
N ALA A 262 -13.92 4.83 13.22
CA ALA A 262 -12.91 4.23 12.36
C ALA A 262 -12.59 5.15 11.17
N ASN A 263 -11.31 5.44 10.98
CA ASN A 263 -10.79 6.04 9.75
C ASN A 263 -10.19 4.92 8.89
N LEU A 264 -10.71 4.74 7.69
CA LEU A 264 -10.28 3.67 6.77
C LEU A 264 -9.10 4.09 5.88
N ASP A 265 -8.84 5.39 5.77
CA ASP A 265 -7.83 5.97 4.86
C ASP A 265 -6.43 6.06 5.51
N ILE A 266 -6.11 5.13 6.42
CA ILE A 266 -4.82 5.07 7.15
C ILE A 266 -3.83 4.15 6.47
#